data_AF-A0AAP5H9D9-F1
#
_entry.id   AF-A0AAP5H9D9-F1
#
_cell.length_a   1.000
_cell.length_b   1.000
_cell.length_c   1.000
_cell.angle_alpha   90.00
_cell.angle_beta   90.00
_cell.angle_gamma   90.00
#
_symmetry.space_group_name_H-M   'P 1'
#
loop_
_entity.id
_entity.type
_entity.pdbx_description
1 polymer ?
#
loop_
_entity_poly.entity_id
_entity_poly.type
_entity_poly.pdbx_seq_one_letter_code
_entity_poly.pdbx_strand_id
1 'polypeptide(L)'
;MSRALILIRDDMDRSRAARWAMQAKPGTRIEFKEAKRTTDQNAMMWACLTDVACQCEHGGRRYTPDQWKVLFMHACGREVQFIPALDGSTFIPWGQSSSDLSVPEMVELIEFILAWGAQNGVTFHDREASHAA
;
A
#
# COMPACT_ATOMS: atom_id res chain seq x y z
N MET A 1 0.44 16.30 -7.73
CA MET A 1 1.87 15.95 -7.60
C MET A 1 2.15 14.77 -8.54
N SER A 2 2.70 15.01 -9.73
CA SER A 2 3.04 13.94 -10.66
C SER A 2 4.29 13.20 -10.17
N ARG A 3 4.18 11.90 -9.90
CA ARG A 3 5.30 11.04 -9.50
C ARG A 3 5.75 10.23 -10.72
N ALA A 4 7.02 10.32 -11.09
CA ALA A 4 7.64 9.44 -12.07
C ALA A 4 8.46 8.36 -11.32
N LEU A 5 8.31 7.10 -11.70
CA LEU A 5 9.03 5.97 -11.12
C LEU A 5 9.59 5.12 -12.26
N ILE A 6 10.84 4.66 -12.11
CA ILE A 6 11.49 3.74 -13.04
C ILE A 6 12.21 2.65 -12.24
N LEU A 7 12.01 1.40 -12.63
CA LEU A 7 12.79 0.26 -12.13
C LEU A 7 13.94 0.04 -13.11
N ILE A 8 15.18 0.14 -12.65
CA ILE A 8 16.35 -0.03 -13.52
C ILE A 8 16.60 -1.52 -13.72
N ARG A 9 16.35 -2.02 -14.94
CA ARG A 9 16.61 -3.41 -15.33
C ARG A 9 17.85 -3.52 -16.21
N ASP A 10 18.03 -2.55 -17.10
CA ASP A 10 19.10 -2.50 -18.08
C ASP A 10 19.68 -1.08 -18.25
N ASP A 11 20.59 -0.92 -19.21
CA ASP A 11 21.23 0.37 -19.51
C ASP A 11 20.28 1.37 -20.18
N MET A 12 19.19 0.92 -20.81
CA MET A 12 18.18 1.80 -21.39
C MET A 12 17.40 2.52 -20.29
N ASP A 13 17.08 1.83 -19.19
CA ASP A 13 16.45 2.44 -18.02
C ASP A 13 17.38 3.47 -17.37
N ARG A 14 18.69 3.18 -17.25
CA ARG A 14 19.68 4.15 -16.74
C ARG A 14 19.72 5.41 -17.60
N SER A 15 19.73 5.24 -18.92
CA SER A 15 19.72 6.34 -19.89
C SER A 15 18.45 7.19 -19.79
N ARG A 16 17.30 6.55 -19.51
CA ARG A 16 16.02 7.25 -19.26
C ARG A 16 16.05 8.03 -17.95
N ALA A 17 16.52 7.43 -16.85
CA ALA A 17 16.66 8.10 -15.57
C ALA A 17 17.59 9.32 -15.64
N ALA A 18 18.71 9.21 -16.36
CA ALA A 18 19.63 10.33 -16.60
C ALA A 18 18.93 11.49 -17.32
N ARG A 19 18.16 11.21 -18.38
CA ARG A 19 17.38 12.24 -19.10
C ARG A 19 16.36 12.93 -18.19
N TRP A 20 15.67 12.18 -17.33
CA TRP A 20 14.71 12.75 -16.38
C TRP A 20 15.40 13.67 -15.37
N ALA A 21 16.57 13.28 -14.85
CA ALA A 21 17.34 14.10 -13.94
C ALA A 21 17.79 15.42 -14.58
N MET A 22 18.23 15.38 -15.85
CA MET A 22 18.67 16.56 -16.59
C MET A 22 17.54 17.55 -16.89
N GLN A 23 16.30 17.08 -17.01
CA GLN A 23 15.12 17.91 -17.30
C GLN A 23 14.38 18.39 -16.04
N ALA A 24 14.81 17.95 -14.86
CA ALA A 24 14.16 18.29 -13.61
C ALA A 24 14.33 19.78 -13.26
N LYS A 25 13.26 20.41 -12.76
CA LYS A 25 13.31 21.82 -12.31
C LYS A 25 14.16 21.94 -11.03
N PRO A 26 14.82 23.10 -10.79
CA PRO A 26 15.47 23.37 -9.51
C PRO A 26 14.52 23.14 -8.32
N GLY A 27 15.02 22.47 -7.29
CA GLY A 27 14.22 22.05 -6.13
C GLY A 27 13.60 20.64 -6.24
N THR A 28 13.79 19.94 -7.34
CA THR A 28 13.36 18.53 -7.48
C THR A 28 14.28 17.61 -6.65
N ARG A 29 13.68 16.77 -5.79
CA ARG A 29 14.41 15.73 -5.03
C ARG A 29 14.40 14.40 -5.79
N ILE A 30 15.57 13.82 -6.03
CA ILE A 30 15.73 12.50 -6.63
C ILE A 30 16.17 11.53 -5.52
N GLU A 31 15.49 10.40 -5.41
CA GLU A 31 15.81 9.35 -4.44
C GLU A 31 15.97 8.02 -5.18
N PHE A 32 17.14 7.41 -5.04
CA PHE A 32 17.38 6.05 -5.51
C PHE A 32 17.17 5.10 -4.33
N LYS A 33 16.23 4.16 -4.50
CA LYS A 33 16.00 3.07 -3.56
C LYS A 33 16.28 1.77 -4.29
N GLU A 34 17.00 0.86 -3.65
CA GLU A 34 17.08 -0.51 -4.16
C GLU A 34 15.68 -1.08 -4.32
N ALA A 35 15.49 -1.92 -5.36
CA ALA A 35 14.28 -2.66 -5.54
C ALA A 35 14.15 -3.66 -4.38
N LYS A 36 13.50 -3.24 -3.30
CA LYS A 36 13.16 -4.15 -2.22
C LYS A 36 12.04 -5.06 -2.75
N ARG A 37 12.19 -6.38 -2.57
CA ARG A 37 11.13 -7.40 -2.73
C ARG A 37 9.82 -7.00 -2.03
N THR A 38 9.86 -6.11 -1.03
CA THR A 38 8.69 -5.54 -0.35
C THR A 38 7.80 -4.67 -1.22
N THR A 39 8.28 -4.17 -2.38
CA THR A 39 7.43 -3.36 -3.28
C THR A 39 6.30 -4.19 -3.88
N ASP A 40 6.56 -5.47 -4.17
CA ASP A 40 5.57 -6.38 -4.73
C ASP A 40 4.52 -6.75 -3.69
N GLN A 41 4.93 -7.02 -2.45
CA GLN A 41 4.01 -7.29 -1.33
C GLN A 41 3.11 -6.09 -1.02
N ASN A 42 3.68 -4.88 -0.96
CA ASN A 42 2.87 -3.68 -0.76
C ASN A 42 1.90 -3.46 -1.94
N ALA A 43 2.35 -3.64 -3.18
CA ALA A 43 1.48 -3.56 -4.35
C ALA A 43 0.35 -4.61 -4.32
N MET A 44 0.67 -5.83 -3.90
CA MET A 44 -0.28 -6.93 -3.73
C MET A 44 -1.31 -6.60 -2.64
N MET A 45 -0.88 -6.11 -1.47
CA MET A 45 -1.77 -5.66 -0.41
C MET A 45 -2.77 -4.63 -0.95
N TRP A 46 -2.29 -3.58 -1.64
CA TRP A 46 -3.16 -2.54 -2.17
C TRP A 46 -4.12 -3.06 -3.26
N ALA A 47 -3.69 -4.03 -4.08
CA ALA A 47 -4.57 -4.68 -5.04
C ALA A 47 -5.70 -5.43 -4.33
N CYS A 48 -5.37 -6.25 -3.33
CA CYS A 48 -6.36 -6.99 -2.53
C CYS A 48 -7.34 -6.04 -1.83
N LEU A 49 -6.84 -4.96 -1.22
CA LEU A 49 -7.68 -3.95 -0.58
C LEU A 49 -8.61 -3.24 -1.56
N THR A 50 -8.17 -3.03 -2.80
CA THR A 50 -8.99 -2.43 -3.85
C THR A 50 -10.13 -3.37 -4.24
N ASP A 51 -9.82 -4.65 -4.46
CA ASP A 51 -10.83 -5.66 -4.77
C ASP A 51 -11.89 -5.75 -3.67
N VAL A 52 -11.46 -5.77 -2.39
CA VAL A 52 -12.37 -5.76 -1.23
C VAL A 52 -13.22 -4.48 -1.21
N ALA A 53 -12.61 -3.30 -1.38
CA ALA A 53 -13.31 -2.02 -1.32
C ALA A 53 -14.40 -1.88 -2.40
N CYS A 54 -14.16 -2.45 -3.58
CA CYS A 54 -15.13 -2.44 -4.67
C CYS A 54 -16.30 -3.41 -4.43
N GLN A 55 -16.06 -4.52 -3.75
CA GLN A 55 -17.00 -5.65 -3.67
C GLN A 55 -17.76 -5.73 -2.35
N CYS A 56 -17.19 -5.24 -1.24
CA CYS A 56 -17.74 -5.44 0.10
C CYS A 56 -18.21 -4.16 0.79
N GLU A 57 -19.15 -4.37 1.70
CA GLU A 57 -19.59 -3.40 2.70
C GLU A 57 -19.35 -3.96 4.10
N HIS A 58 -19.07 -3.08 5.05
CA HIS A 58 -18.92 -3.45 6.45
C HIS A 58 -19.81 -2.54 7.30
N GLY A 59 -20.60 -3.11 8.20
CA GLY A 59 -21.57 -2.33 9.00
C GLY A 59 -22.57 -1.51 8.16
N GLY A 60 -22.92 -2.00 6.97
CA GLY A 60 -23.84 -1.30 6.04
C GLY A 60 -23.22 -0.09 5.32
N ARG A 61 -21.89 0.04 5.31
CA ARG A 61 -21.18 1.14 4.65
C ARG A 61 -20.02 0.64 3.79
N ARG A 62 -19.77 1.33 2.67
CA ARG A 62 -18.56 1.18 1.86
C ARG A 62 -17.40 1.99 2.42
N TYR A 63 -16.21 1.38 2.38
CA TYR A 63 -14.96 1.96 2.83
C TYR A 63 -13.96 2.03 1.67
N THR A 64 -13.08 3.03 1.71
CA THR A 64 -11.97 3.14 0.76
C THR A 64 -10.91 2.07 1.04
N PRO A 65 -10.00 1.75 0.09
CA PRO A 65 -8.90 0.81 0.33
C PRO A 65 -8.05 1.18 1.56
N ASP A 66 -7.78 2.47 1.77
CA ASP A 66 -7.07 2.97 2.96
C ASP A 66 -7.82 2.66 4.26
N GLN A 67 -9.15 2.82 4.28
CA GLN A 67 -9.97 2.54 5.45
C GLN A 67 -10.04 1.03 5.72
N TRP A 68 -10.20 0.20 4.67
CA TRP A 68 -10.12 -1.26 4.79
C TRP A 68 -8.77 -1.70 5.36
N LYS A 69 -7.67 -1.06 4.95
CA LYS A 69 -6.34 -1.33 5.52
C LYS A 69 -6.34 -1.17 7.04
N VAL A 70 -6.94 -0.11 7.56
CA VAL A 70 -7.03 0.12 9.02
C VAL A 70 -7.86 -0.98 9.69
N LEU A 71 -8.98 -1.38 9.10
CA LEU A 71 -9.81 -2.47 9.62
C LEU A 71 -9.04 -3.79 9.70
N PHE A 72 -8.32 -4.15 8.64
CA PHE A 72 -7.52 -5.37 8.61
C PHE A 72 -6.32 -5.32 9.54
N MET A 73 -5.60 -4.19 9.60
CA MET A 73 -4.52 -4.02 10.56
C MET A 73 -5.00 -4.18 12.00
N HIS A 74 -6.15 -3.60 12.33
CA HIS A 74 -6.76 -3.77 13.64
C HIS A 74 -7.14 -5.24 13.90
N ALA A 75 -7.71 -5.94 12.90
CA ALA A 75 -8.04 -7.37 13.01
C ALA A 75 -6.79 -8.25 13.22
N CYS A 76 -5.64 -7.86 12.67
CA CYS A 76 -4.33 -8.48 12.92
C CYS A 76 -3.67 -8.02 14.24
N GLY A 77 -4.44 -7.47 15.18
CA GLY A 77 -3.98 -7.12 16.52
C GLY A 77 -3.19 -5.81 16.61
N ARG A 78 -3.27 -4.93 15.59
CA ARG A 78 -2.58 -3.63 15.65
C ARG A 78 -3.47 -2.59 16.32
N GLU A 79 -3.02 -2.15 17.48
CA GLU A 79 -3.76 -1.23 18.31
C GLU A 79 -3.82 0.18 17.70
N VAL A 80 -4.97 0.82 17.86
CA VAL A 80 -5.17 2.24 17.58
C VAL A 80 -5.21 2.97 18.92
N GLN A 81 -4.28 3.90 19.11
CA GLN A 81 -4.26 4.79 20.26
C GLN A 81 -5.08 6.05 19.96
N PHE A 82 -5.78 6.56 20.95
CA PHE A 82 -6.46 7.86 20.83
C PHE A 82 -5.66 8.90 21.60
N ILE A 83 -5.08 9.85 20.88
CA ILE A 83 -4.27 10.92 21.47
C ILE A 83 -5.05 12.23 21.49
N PRO A 84 -4.95 13.05 22.54
CA PRO A 84 -5.64 14.33 22.60
C PRO A 84 -5.11 15.28 21.53
N ALA A 85 -6.02 16.02 20.88
CA ALA A 85 -5.67 17.09 19.97
C ALA A 85 -4.96 18.23 20.73
N LEU A 86 -4.13 19.00 20.03
CA LEU A 86 -3.35 20.09 20.63
C LEU A 86 -4.21 21.21 21.23
N ASP A 87 -5.42 21.39 20.71
CA ASP A 87 -6.41 22.33 21.22
C ASP A 87 -7.31 21.74 22.33
N GLY A 88 -7.13 20.46 22.67
CA GLY A 88 -7.91 19.73 23.65
C GLY A 88 -9.38 19.46 23.27
N SER A 89 -9.78 19.76 22.03
CA SER A 89 -11.19 19.69 21.61
C SER A 89 -11.68 18.27 21.33
N THR A 90 -10.76 17.38 20.96
CA THR A 90 -11.08 16.03 20.49
C THR A 90 -9.91 15.07 20.74
N PHE A 91 -10.17 13.79 20.45
CA PHE A 91 -9.13 12.78 20.30
C PHE A 91 -8.90 12.48 18.83
N ILE A 92 -7.66 12.14 18.49
CA ILE A 92 -7.22 11.79 17.15
C ILE A 92 -6.81 10.32 17.18
N PRO A 93 -7.33 9.48 16.28
CA PRO A 93 -6.85 8.11 16.15
C PRO A 93 -5.42 8.10 15.60
N TRP A 94 -4.52 7.48 16.35
CA TRP A 94 -3.13 7.24 16.02
C TRP A 94 -2.89 5.73 15.95
N GLY A 95 -2.76 5.20 14.74
CA GLY A 95 -2.48 3.79 14.50
C GLY A 95 -1.08 3.60 13.94
N GLN A 96 -0.55 2.38 14.06
CA GLN A 96 0.70 2.00 13.40
C GLN A 96 0.54 2.02 11.88
N SER A 97 1.58 2.47 11.16
CA SER A 97 1.57 2.45 9.71
C SER A 97 1.88 1.06 9.20
N SER A 98 1.20 0.62 8.12
CA SER A 98 1.59 -0.59 7.40
C SER A 98 3.02 -0.54 6.85
N SER A 99 3.61 0.66 6.75
CA SER A 99 5.00 0.85 6.34
C SER A 99 6.02 0.45 7.41
N ASP A 100 5.58 0.34 8.67
CA ASP A 100 6.42 -0.07 9.81
C ASP A 100 6.39 -1.59 10.02
N LEU A 101 5.55 -2.32 9.27
CA LEU A 101 5.47 -3.77 9.35
C LEU A 101 6.76 -4.42 8.84
N SER A 102 7.22 -5.45 9.56
CA SER A 102 8.24 -6.35 9.06
C SER A 102 7.70 -7.19 7.89
N VAL A 103 8.60 -7.81 7.12
CA VAL A 103 8.22 -8.67 5.98
C VAL A 103 7.26 -9.80 6.39
N PRO A 104 7.49 -10.53 7.50
CA PRO A 104 6.55 -11.57 7.93
C PRO A 104 5.17 -11.02 8.29
N GLU A 105 5.10 -9.89 9.00
CA GLU A 105 3.83 -9.26 9.38
C GLU A 105 3.06 -8.75 8.16
N MET A 106 3.77 -8.29 7.12
CA MET A 106 3.15 -7.90 5.86
C MET A 106 2.55 -9.10 5.12
N VAL A 107 3.24 -10.25 5.13
CA VAL A 107 2.71 -11.50 4.54
C VAL A 107 1.46 -11.95 5.30
N GLU A 108 1.51 -11.98 6.63
CA GLU A 108 0.37 -12.34 7.48
C GLU A 108 -0.85 -11.45 7.22
N LEU A 109 -0.64 -10.14 7.09
CA LEU A 109 -1.72 -9.20 6.76
C LEU A 109 -2.34 -9.49 5.38
N ILE A 110 -1.53 -9.80 4.36
CA ILE A 110 -2.04 -10.14 3.02
C ILE A 110 -2.84 -11.45 3.06
N GLU A 111 -2.30 -12.48 3.71
CA GLU A 111 -2.98 -13.77 3.87
C GLU A 111 -4.32 -13.61 4.60
N PHE A 112 -4.35 -12.76 5.64
CA PHE A 112 -5.59 -12.44 6.35
C PHE A 112 -6.62 -11.75 5.44
N ILE A 113 -6.21 -10.78 4.62
CA ILE A 113 -7.09 -10.09 3.66
C ILE A 113 -7.66 -11.09 2.65
N LEU A 114 -6.81 -11.97 2.10
CA LEU A 114 -7.23 -13.00 1.14
C LEU A 114 -8.22 -13.98 1.76
N ALA A 115 -7.93 -14.49 2.95
CA ALA A 115 -8.80 -15.41 3.67
C ALA A 115 -10.16 -14.77 4.00
N TRP A 116 -10.16 -13.53 4.50
CA TRP A 116 -11.38 -12.78 4.77
C TRP A 116 -12.16 -12.52 3.49
N GLY A 117 -11.50 -12.10 2.41
CA GLY A 117 -12.15 -11.85 1.13
C GLY A 117 -12.80 -13.11 0.55
N ALA A 118 -12.10 -14.25 0.59
CA ALA A 118 -12.63 -15.53 0.14
C ALA A 118 -13.91 -15.93 0.92
N GLN A 119 -13.92 -15.71 2.24
CA GLN A 119 -15.10 -15.97 3.08
C GLN A 119 -16.28 -15.03 2.77
N ASN A 120 -15.98 -13.83 2.27
CA ASN A 120 -16.99 -12.80 1.95
C ASN A 120 -17.29 -12.73 0.44
N GLY A 121 -16.85 -13.72 -0.35
CA GLY A 121 -17.15 -13.82 -1.78
C GLY A 121 -16.41 -12.82 -2.67
N VAL A 122 -15.29 -12.26 -2.21
CA VAL A 122 -14.44 -11.37 -3.00
C VAL A 122 -13.71 -12.17 -4.07
N THR A 123 -13.80 -11.71 -5.31
CA THR A 123 -12.95 -12.19 -6.40
C THR A 123 -11.70 -11.32 -6.48
N PHE A 124 -10.53 -11.90 -6.19
CA PHE A 124 -9.25 -11.21 -6.28
C PHE A 124 -8.68 -11.30 -7.69
N HIS A 125 -8.24 -10.16 -8.23
CA HIS A 125 -7.60 -10.11 -9.53
C HIS A 125 -6.09 -10.23 -9.37
N ASP A 126 -5.56 -11.40 -9.73
CA ASP A 126 -4.13 -11.66 -9.67
C ASP A 126 -3.39 -10.80 -10.72
N ARG A 127 -2.32 -10.10 -10.30
CA ARG A 127 -1.47 -9.33 -11.21
C ARG A 127 -0.33 -10.17 -11.82
N GLU A 128 -0.22 -11.45 -11.47
CA GLU A 128 0.83 -12.33 -12.02
C GLU A 128 0.75 -12.55 -13.54
N ALA A 129 -0.37 -12.20 -14.21
CA ALA A 129 -0.52 -12.35 -15.67
C ALA A 129 0.24 -11.30 -16.54
N SER A 130 1.09 -10.45 -15.96
CA SER A 130 1.77 -9.38 -16.71
C SER A 130 3.28 -9.58 -16.92
N HIS A 131 3.84 -10.73 -16.51
CA HIS A 131 5.28 -11.00 -16.59
C HIS A 131 5.63 -12.34 -17.26
N ALA A 132 4.75 -12.82 -18.15
CA ALA A 132 5.02 -13.92 -19.07
C ALA A 132 4.64 -13.52 -20.51
N ALA A 133 5.48 -12.70 -21.12
CA ALA A 133 5.63 -12.54 -22.58
C ALA A 133 6.99 -11.92 -22.89
#